data_AF-A0A382XSV5-F1
#
_entry.id   AF-A0A382XSV5-F1
#
_cell.length_a   1.000
_cell.length_b   1.000
_cell.length_c   1.000
_cell.angle_alpha   90.00
_cell.angle_beta   90.00
_cell.angle_gamma   90.00
#
_symmetry.space_group_name_H-M   'P 1'
#
loop_
_entity.id
_entity.type
_entity.pdbx_description
1 polymer ?
#
loop_
_entity_poly.entity_id
_entity_poly.type
_entity_poly.pdbx_seq_one_letter_code
_entity_poly.pdbx_strand_id
1 'polypeptide(L)'
;MKSFLFSCFFLFSVFFLTSCGTPEDHRKSKAMGTGSVDQIIARGGSIVPNQERALKDSQQRLQAGGGFFGKKSNSLTDFLSKEKSENNIVGSVGFPINPILWQSSLDVIEFMPIASTDAFSGIIITDWYSTPKNPNEKCKINIFIKGLEFKSSNLKVNS
;
A
#
# COMPACT_ATOMS: atom_id res chain seq x y z
N MET A 1 -19.99 -36.60 26.48
CA MET A 1 -18.85 -35.72 26.11
C MET A 1 -19.25 -34.50 25.26
N LYS A 2 -20.28 -34.55 24.40
CA LYS A 2 -20.72 -33.39 23.58
C LYS A 2 -21.42 -32.26 24.37
N SER A 3 -22.06 -32.58 25.49
CA SER A 3 -22.75 -31.60 26.36
C SER A 3 -21.81 -30.72 27.20
N PHE A 4 -20.60 -31.20 27.53
CA PHE A 4 -19.61 -30.43 28.31
C PHE A 4 -18.94 -29.33 27.47
N LEU A 5 -18.71 -29.58 26.18
CA LEU A 5 -18.15 -28.59 25.26
C LEU A 5 -19.12 -27.43 24.98
N PHE A 6 -20.42 -27.70 24.88
CA PHE A 6 -21.44 -26.66 24.66
C PHE A 6 -21.65 -25.77 25.90
N SER A 7 -21.54 -26.34 27.11
CA SER A 7 -21.61 -25.59 28.37
C SER A 7 -20.41 -24.65 28.57
N CYS A 8 -19.20 -25.07 28.18
CA CYS A 8 -18.01 -24.20 28.20
C CYS A 8 -18.10 -23.04 27.21
N PHE A 9 -18.68 -23.27 26.02
CA PHE A 9 -18.84 -22.22 25.01
C PHE A 9 -19.86 -21.17 25.44
N PHE A 10 -20.93 -21.59 26.13
CA PHE A 10 -21.95 -20.68 26.67
C PHE A 10 -21.42 -19.85 27.84
N LEU A 11 -20.59 -20.44 28.72
CA LEU A 11 -19.94 -19.72 29.83
C LEU A 11 -18.91 -18.68 29.35
N PHE A 12 -18.21 -18.93 28.24
CA PHE A 12 -17.25 -17.97 27.67
C PHE A 12 -17.96 -16.76 27.02
N SER A 13 -19.14 -16.96 26.43
CA SER A 13 -19.95 -15.89 25.84
C SER A 13 -20.53 -14.93 26.89
N VAL A 14 -20.94 -15.45 28.06
CA VAL A 14 -21.49 -14.62 29.15
C VAL A 14 -20.40 -13.72 29.78
N PHE A 15 -19.14 -14.13 29.76
CA PHE A 15 -18.02 -13.31 30.27
C PHE A 15 -17.75 -12.06 29.42
N PHE A 16 -18.07 -12.08 28.12
CA PHE A 16 -17.89 -10.92 27.23
C PHE A 16 -18.99 -9.86 27.36
N LEU A 17 -20.15 -10.20 27.92
CA LEU A 17 -21.31 -9.30 28.02
C LEU A 17 -21.45 -8.63 29.40
N THR A 18 -20.62 -8.98 30.39
CA THR A 18 -20.60 -8.32 31.71
C THR A 18 -19.46 -7.32 31.87
N SER A 19 -18.68 -7.05 30.81
CA SER A 19 -17.73 -5.93 30.76
C SER A 19 -18.43 -4.59 30.51
N CYS A 20 -19.52 -4.33 31.26
CA CYS A 20 -20.05 -2.98 31.42
C CYS A 20 -19.22 -2.32 32.54
N GLY A 21 -18.09 -1.74 32.14
CA GLY A 21 -17.33 -0.86 33.01
C GLY A 21 -18.21 0.32 33.43
N THR A 22 -18.37 0.49 34.73
CA THR A 22 -19.01 1.65 35.35
C THR A 22 -18.44 2.95 34.76
N PRO A 23 -19.26 3.94 34.37
CA PRO A 23 -18.75 5.26 34.08
C PRO A 23 -18.31 5.88 35.40
N GLU A 24 -17.00 5.96 35.61
CA GLU A 24 -16.44 6.76 36.70
C GLU A 24 -16.79 8.23 36.41
N ASP A 25 -17.60 8.82 37.28
CA ASP A 25 -17.84 10.26 37.31
C ASP A 25 -16.52 10.98 37.61
N HIS A 26 -15.80 11.39 36.57
CA HIS A 26 -14.72 12.36 36.66
C HIS A 26 -15.29 13.75 36.99
N ARG A 27 -15.77 13.90 38.22
CA ARG A 27 -15.92 15.20 38.87
C ARG A 27 -14.52 15.78 39.00
N LYS A 28 -14.26 16.81 38.17
CA LYS A 28 -13.07 17.65 38.15
C LYS A 28 -11.83 16.97 37.55
N SER A 29 -11.87 16.70 36.24
CA SER A 29 -10.71 17.14 35.48
C SER A 29 -10.67 18.66 35.62
N LYS A 30 -9.74 19.11 36.47
CA LYS A 30 -9.27 20.49 36.46
C LYS A 30 -9.18 20.90 34.99
N ALA A 31 -9.75 22.04 34.64
CA ALA A 31 -9.30 22.79 33.50
C ALA A 31 -7.79 22.99 33.67
N MET A 32 -7.02 22.04 33.14
CA MET A 32 -5.56 22.04 33.18
C MET A 32 -5.13 21.97 31.73
N GLY A 33 -5.41 23.09 31.06
CA GLY A 33 -5.18 23.28 29.64
C GLY A 33 -5.00 24.74 29.27
N THR A 34 -4.62 25.60 30.22
CA THR A 34 -4.03 26.91 29.93
C THR A 34 -2.81 27.05 30.82
N GLY A 35 -1.77 26.25 30.50
CA GLY A 35 -0.44 26.54 31.01
C GLY A 35 -0.07 27.97 30.61
N SER A 36 0.53 28.73 31.53
CA SER A 36 1.07 30.06 31.23
C SER A 36 1.93 29.99 29.97
N VAL A 37 1.99 31.09 29.22
CA VAL A 37 2.78 31.17 27.96
C VAL A 37 4.22 30.68 28.20
N ASP A 38 4.76 30.92 29.38
CA ASP A 38 6.10 30.45 29.81
C ASP A 38 6.22 28.92 29.84
N GLN A 39 5.18 28.20 30.26
CA GLN A 39 5.17 26.73 30.25
C GLN A 39 5.06 26.14 28.83
N ILE A 40 4.40 26.83 27.91
CA ILE A 40 4.30 26.40 26.51
C ILE A 40 5.67 26.54 25.84
N ILE A 41 6.37 27.64 26.10
CA ILE A 41 7.71 27.90 25.58
C ILE A 41 8.72 26.92 26.17
N ALA A 42 8.67 26.66 27.48
CA ALA A 42 9.54 25.68 28.14
C ALA A 42 9.39 24.26 27.58
N ARG A 43 8.17 23.84 27.20
CA ARG A 43 7.94 22.54 26.54
C ARG A 43 8.32 22.54 25.06
N GLY A 44 8.19 23.69 24.38
CA GLY A 44 8.44 23.85 22.95
C GLY A 44 9.92 23.87 22.56
N GLY A 45 10.82 24.13 23.53
CA GLY A 45 12.28 24.08 23.36
C GLY A 45 12.88 25.19 22.48
N SER A 46 12.11 26.23 22.14
CA SER A 46 12.58 27.31 21.28
C SER A 46 13.38 28.36 22.07
N ILE A 47 14.63 28.59 21.70
CA ILE A 47 15.54 29.57 22.35
C ILE A 47 15.41 30.94 21.66
N VAL A 48 14.20 31.51 21.64
CA VAL A 48 13.96 32.83 21.04
C VAL A 48 13.78 33.90 22.14
N PRO A 49 14.42 35.08 22.03
CA PRO A 49 14.46 36.07 23.10
C PRO A 49 13.14 36.82 23.32
N ASN A 50 12.17 36.69 22.42
CA ASN A 50 10.86 37.33 22.52
C ASN A 50 9.77 36.26 22.63
N GLN A 51 9.02 36.33 23.74
CA GLN A 51 7.96 35.42 24.14
C GLN A 51 6.84 35.30 23.10
N GLU A 52 6.47 36.39 22.43
CA GLU A 52 5.41 36.37 21.40
C GLU A 52 5.85 35.63 20.13
N ARG A 53 7.12 35.79 19.73
CA ARG A 53 7.72 35.04 18.62
C ARG A 53 7.84 33.55 18.95
N ALA A 54 8.18 33.22 20.19
CA ALA A 54 8.24 31.84 20.68
C ALA A 54 6.86 31.18 20.60
N LEU A 55 5.82 31.88 21.06
CA LEU A 55 4.45 31.41 21.01
C LEU A 55 4.01 31.22 19.55
N LYS A 56 4.28 32.18 18.67
CA LYS A 56 3.89 32.11 17.26
C LYS A 56 4.56 30.95 16.52
N ASP A 57 5.85 30.71 16.77
CA ASP A 57 6.57 29.55 16.22
C ASP A 57 5.99 28.23 16.72
N SER A 58 5.73 28.13 18.03
CA SER A 58 5.10 26.94 18.61
C SER A 58 3.70 26.68 18.05
N GLN A 59 2.90 27.73 17.84
CA GLN A 59 1.57 27.65 17.22
C GLN A 59 1.67 27.21 15.74
N GLN A 60 2.62 27.76 14.98
CA GLN A 60 2.87 27.36 13.59
C GLN A 60 3.25 25.87 13.52
N ARG A 61 4.09 25.40 14.44
CA ARG A 61 4.49 23.98 14.54
C ARG A 61 3.35 23.09 15.02
N LEU A 62 2.41 23.56 15.84
CA LEU A 62 1.21 22.79 16.19
C LEU A 62 0.22 22.70 15.02
N GLN A 63 0.12 23.77 14.22
CA GLN A 63 -0.70 23.74 13.00
C GLN A 63 -0.08 22.87 11.90
N ALA A 64 1.25 22.89 11.78
CA ALA A 64 1.99 22.12 10.79
C ALA A 64 2.40 20.72 11.27
N GLY A 65 2.26 20.43 12.56
CA GLY A 65 2.96 19.33 13.23
C GLY A 65 2.07 18.14 13.53
N GLY A 66 2.42 17.02 12.91
CA GLY A 66 2.16 15.70 13.47
C GLY A 66 1.30 14.79 12.60
N GLY A 67 1.78 14.45 11.40
CA GLY A 67 1.26 13.34 10.60
C GLY A 67 0.71 13.76 9.25
N PHE A 68 0.66 12.78 8.34
CA PHE A 68 0.14 12.82 6.96
C PHE A 68 -1.35 13.25 6.83
N PHE A 69 -1.93 13.87 7.86
CA PHE A 69 -3.33 14.27 7.93
C PHE A 69 -3.54 15.64 8.62
N GLY A 70 -2.49 16.47 8.74
CA GLY A 70 -2.56 17.81 9.34
C GLY A 70 -3.24 18.87 8.45
N LYS A 71 -4.58 18.87 8.41
CA LYS A 71 -5.45 20.05 8.21
C LYS A 71 -5.11 21.04 7.07
N LYS A 72 -5.01 20.51 5.85
CA LYS A 72 -5.70 21.00 4.62
C LYS A 72 -5.98 19.76 3.76
N SER A 73 -6.98 18.99 4.17
CA SER A 73 -7.43 17.80 3.45
C SER A 73 -8.26 18.20 2.23
N ASN A 74 -7.57 18.77 1.26
CA ASN A 74 -8.04 18.97 -0.11
C ASN A 74 -7.12 18.20 -1.07
N SER A 75 -6.11 17.49 -0.57
CA SER A 75 -5.13 16.77 -1.39
C SER A 75 -5.35 15.26 -1.39
N LEU A 76 -6.01 14.70 -0.38
CA LEU A 76 -6.32 13.26 -0.31
C LEU A 76 -7.77 12.98 -0.68
N THR A 77 -8.69 13.85 -0.27
CA THR A 77 -10.08 13.81 -0.76
C THR A 77 -10.16 14.16 -2.23
N ASP A 78 -9.35 15.07 -2.77
CA ASP A 78 -9.29 15.36 -4.21
C ASP A 78 -8.58 14.25 -5.01
N PHE A 79 -7.62 13.54 -4.38
CA PHE A 79 -7.02 12.33 -4.96
C PHE A 79 -8.02 11.17 -5.03
N LEU A 80 -8.84 11.00 -3.99
CA LEU A 80 -9.88 9.97 -3.93
C LEU A 80 -11.14 10.38 -4.73
N SER A 81 -11.45 11.67 -4.82
CA SER A 81 -12.58 12.18 -5.64
C SER A 81 -12.24 12.20 -7.13
N LYS A 82 -10.96 12.01 -7.48
CA LYS A 82 -10.51 11.70 -8.84
C LYS A 82 -10.66 10.22 -9.19
N GLU A 83 -11.35 9.41 -8.40
CA GLU A 83 -11.78 8.04 -8.76
C GLU A 83 -13.15 8.01 -9.47
N LYS A 84 -13.48 9.03 -10.26
CA LYS A 84 -14.54 8.93 -11.26
C LYS A 84 -14.06 9.42 -12.62
N SER A 85 -12.91 8.93 -13.04
CA SER A 85 -12.47 8.95 -14.43
C SER A 85 -11.83 7.61 -14.74
N GLU A 86 -12.37 6.98 -15.78
CA GLU A 86 -12.10 5.63 -16.24
C GLU A 86 -10.60 5.33 -16.40
N ASN A 87 -10.26 4.06 -16.15
CA ASN A 87 -8.93 3.42 -16.15
C ASN A 87 -8.25 3.40 -14.77
N ASN A 88 -8.59 2.37 -13.99
CA ASN A 88 -7.84 1.90 -12.83
C ASN A 88 -6.37 1.58 -13.19
N ILE A 89 -5.52 2.62 -13.23
CA ILE A 89 -4.06 2.52 -13.24
C ILE A 89 -3.52 3.39 -12.10
N VAL A 90 -4.17 3.34 -10.94
CA VAL A 90 -3.71 4.02 -9.72
C VAL A 90 -3.33 2.95 -8.71
N GLY A 91 -2.03 2.64 -8.63
CA GLY A 91 -1.46 1.84 -7.55
C GLY A 91 -0.53 0.68 -7.93
N SER A 92 -0.29 0.38 -9.21
CA SER A 92 0.65 -0.69 -9.58
C SER A 92 2.05 -0.12 -9.80
N VAL A 93 3.02 -0.53 -8.98
CA VAL A 93 4.46 -0.23 -9.12
C VAL A 93 5.06 -1.10 -10.23
N GLY A 94 4.45 -1.11 -11.42
CA GLY A 94 4.81 -1.97 -12.53
C GLY A 94 4.29 -1.46 -13.86
N PHE A 95 4.93 -1.87 -14.95
CA PHE A 95 4.45 -1.53 -16.29
C PHE A 95 3.15 -2.31 -16.55
N PRO A 96 2.04 -1.65 -16.92
CA PRO A 96 0.78 -2.35 -17.05
C PRO A 96 0.81 -3.26 -18.30
N ILE A 97 0.73 -4.58 -18.08
CA ILE A 97 0.72 -5.60 -19.14
C ILE A 97 -0.63 -6.29 -19.28
N ASN A 98 -0.94 -6.76 -20.49
CA ASN A 98 -2.13 -7.57 -20.74
C ASN A 98 -1.92 -9.02 -20.23
N PRO A 99 -2.76 -9.54 -19.32
CA PRO A 99 -2.61 -10.89 -18.76
C PRO A 99 -2.85 -12.00 -19.79
N ILE A 100 -3.72 -11.75 -20.79
CA ILE A 100 -4.00 -12.72 -21.86
C ILE A 100 -2.79 -12.83 -22.78
N LEU A 101 -2.17 -11.70 -23.19
CA LEU A 101 -0.94 -11.74 -23.98
C LEU A 101 0.18 -12.49 -23.25
N TRP A 102 0.31 -12.27 -21.94
CA TRP A 102 1.28 -12.96 -21.11
C TRP A 102 1.04 -14.47 -21.09
N GLN A 103 -0.19 -14.90 -20.76
CA GLN A 103 -0.54 -16.31 -20.71
C GLN A 103 -0.38 -16.98 -22.08
N SER A 104 -0.93 -16.40 -23.14
CA SER A 104 -0.81 -16.96 -24.49
C SER A 104 0.65 -17.04 -24.97
N SER A 105 1.50 -16.11 -24.54
CA SER A 105 2.93 -16.17 -24.88
C SER A 105 3.62 -17.35 -24.20
N LEU A 106 3.29 -17.62 -22.93
CA LEU A 106 3.82 -18.77 -22.19
C LEU A 106 3.36 -20.11 -22.77
N ASP A 107 2.08 -20.22 -23.11
CA ASP A 107 1.52 -21.44 -23.71
C ASP A 107 2.21 -21.79 -25.04
N VAL A 108 2.54 -20.78 -25.85
CA VAL A 108 3.21 -20.99 -27.15
C VAL A 108 4.65 -21.48 -26.97
N ILE A 109 5.38 -21.00 -25.95
CA ILE A 109 6.78 -21.36 -25.74
C ILE A 109 6.99 -22.48 -24.73
N GLU A 110 5.93 -23.16 -24.29
CA GLU A 110 5.98 -24.21 -23.25
C GLU A 110 6.94 -25.36 -23.61
N PHE A 111 7.22 -25.56 -24.90
CA PHE A 111 8.16 -26.57 -25.38
C PHE A 111 9.65 -26.19 -25.16
N MET A 112 9.95 -24.93 -24.82
CA MET A 112 11.31 -24.46 -24.53
C MET A 112 11.54 -24.33 -23.02
N PRO A 113 12.76 -24.61 -22.52
CA PRO A 113 13.10 -24.32 -21.13
C PRO A 113 13.10 -22.80 -20.88
N ILE A 114 12.56 -22.38 -19.74
CA ILE A 114 12.45 -20.97 -19.33
C ILE A 114 13.63 -20.62 -18.41
N ALA A 115 14.35 -19.55 -18.76
CA ALA A 115 15.46 -19.05 -17.94
C ALA A 115 14.97 -18.05 -16.88
N SER A 116 14.09 -17.13 -17.27
CA SER A 116 13.55 -16.09 -16.37
C SER A 116 12.22 -15.53 -16.89
N THR A 117 11.29 -15.25 -15.98
CA THR A 117 9.99 -14.61 -16.27
C THR A 117 9.69 -13.52 -15.24
N ASP A 118 9.38 -12.32 -15.73
CA ASP A 118 8.90 -11.20 -14.92
C ASP A 118 7.56 -10.69 -15.46
N ALA A 119 6.48 -11.03 -14.74
CA ALA A 119 5.11 -10.65 -15.07
C ALA A 119 4.79 -9.18 -14.77
N PHE A 120 5.60 -8.47 -13.98
CA PHE A 120 5.37 -7.04 -13.71
C PHE A 120 5.97 -6.16 -14.81
N SER A 121 7.12 -6.57 -15.35
CA SER A 121 7.79 -5.86 -16.45
C SER A 121 7.42 -6.40 -17.84
N GLY A 122 6.74 -7.54 -17.91
CA GLY A 122 6.36 -8.18 -19.18
C GLY A 122 7.55 -8.80 -19.92
N ILE A 123 8.53 -9.35 -19.21
CA ILE A 123 9.75 -9.93 -19.80
C ILE A 123 9.71 -11.45 -19.63
N ILE A 124 9.92 -12.17 -20.74
CA ILE A 124 10.07 -13.63 -20.74
C ILE A 124 11.36 -13.97 -21.49
N ILE A 125 12.25 -14.73 -20.85
CA ILE A 125 13.54 -15.15 -21.40
C ILE A 125 13.58 -16.68 -21.36
N THR A 126 13.77 -17.30 -22.52
CA THR A 126 13.98 -18.75 -22.62
C THR A 126 15.46 -19.09 -22.52
N ASP A 127 15.75 -20.35 -22.21
CA ASP A 127 17.08 -20.92 -22.35
C ASP A 127 17.38 -21.34 -23.79
N TRP A 128 18.63 -21.73 -24.04
CA TRP A 128 19.02 -22.29 -25.31
C TRP A 128 18.30 -23.62 -25.57
N TYR A 129 17.53 -23.69 -26.65
CA TYR A 129 16.83 -24.88 -27.09
C TYR A 129 17.30 -25.31 -28.49
N SER A 130 17.43 -26.63 -28.69
CA SER A 130 17.70 -27.25 -29.99
C SER A 130 16.61 -28.25 -30.30
N THR A 131 16.08 -28.17 -31.52
CA THR A 131 15.10 -29.14 -31.99
C THR A 131 15.78 -30.48 -32.32
N PRO A 132 15.15 -31.64 -32.07
CA PRO A 132 15.70 -32.95 -32.44
C PRO A 132 16.06 -33.09 -33.93
N LYS A 133 15.39 -32.31 -34.79
CA LYS A 133 15.65 -32.27 -36.23
C LYS A 133 17.00 -31.62 -36.59
N ASN A 134 17.42 -30.60 -35.84
CA ASN A 134 18.64 -29.81 -36.08
C ASN A 134 19.41 -29.61 -34.75
N PRO A 135 20.17 -30.62 -34.27
CA PRO A 135 20.87 -30.52 -32.98
C PRO A 135 22.03 -29.50 -32.97
N ASN A 136 22.51 -29.08 -34.14
CA ASN A 136 23.62 -28.12 -34.27
C ASN A 136 23.17 -26.66 -34.18
N GLU A 137 21.87 -26.40 -34.22
CA GLU A 137 21.30 -25.06 -34.13
C GLU A 137 20.67 -24.87 -32.74
N LYS A 138 21.04 -23.79 -32.07
CA LYS A 138 20.49 -23.40 -30.76
C LYS A 138 19.83 -22.04 -30.91
N CYS A 139 18.59 -21.94 -30.46
CA CYS A 139 17.85 -20.70 -30.43
C CYS A 139 17.53 -20.33 -28.98
N LYS A 140 17.71 -19.06 -28.65
CA LYS A 140 17.24 -18.44 -27.41
C LYS A 140 16.22 -17.39 -27.82
N ILE A 141 15.14 -17.23 -27.06
CA ILE A 141 14.08 -16.28 -27.39
C ILE A 141 13.87 -15.34 -26.20
N ASN A 142 13.84 -14.05 -26.49
CA ASN A 142 13.49 -12.98 -25.55
C ASN A 142 12.19 -12.32 -26.01
N ILE A 143 11.16 -12.37 -25.15
CA ILE A 143 9.83 -11.81 -25.42
C ILE A 143 9.59 -10.64 -24.46
N PHE A 144 9.11 -9.54 -25.02
CA PHE A 144 8.74 -8.34 -24.30
C PHE A 144 7.29 -7.98 -24.60
N ILE A 145 6.50 -7.82 -23.55
CA ILE A 145 5.08 -7.45 -23.61
C ILE A 145 4.95 -6.01 -23.14
N LYS A 146 4.48 -5.15 -24.05
CA LYS A 146 4.47 -3.70 -23.94
C LYS A 146 3.06 -3.16 -24.17
N GLY A 147 2.15 -3.41 -23.23
CA GLY A 147 0.88 -2.69 -23.16
C GLY A 147 -0.26 -3.54 -22.61
N LEU A 148 -1.38 -2.86 -22.39
CA LEU A 148 -2.63 -3.45 -21.88
C LEU A 148 -3.55 -3.97 -22.99
N GLU A 149 -3.44 -3.46 -24.20
CA GLU A 149 -4.30 -3.86 -25.30
C GLU A 149 -3.83 -5.18 -25.91
N PHE A 150 -4.78 -6.02 -26.32
CA PHE A 150 -4.51 -7.25 -27.07
C PHE A 150 -4.18 -6.93 -28.53
N LYS A 151 -2.98 -6.39 -28.77
CA LYS A 151 -2.47 -6.01 -30.10
C LYS A 151 -1.09 -6.62 -30.33
N SER A 152 -0.81 -7.03 -31.55
CA SER A 152 0.51 -7.57 -31.94
C SER A 152 1.64 -6.56 -31.81
N SER A 153 1.35 -5.26 -31.96
CA SER A 153 2.32 -4.18 -31.73
C SER A 153 2.87 -4.15 -30.30
N ASN A 154 2.12 -4.70 -29.35
CA ASN A 154 2.50 -4.76 -27.94
C ASN A 154 3.37 -5.99 -27.63
N LEU A 155 3.71 -6.81 -28.63
CA LEU A 155 4.61 -7.95 -28.49
C LEU A 155 5.91 -7.67 -29.27
N LYS A 156 7.05 -7.80 -28.61
CA LYS A 156 8.37 -7.77 -29.28
C LYS A 156 9.13 -9.04 -28.97
N VAL A 157 9.58 -9.72 -30.01
CA VAL A 157 10.34 -10.97 -29.92
C VAL A 157 11.72 -10.76 -30.52
N ASN A 158 12.76 -11.24 -29.83
CA ASN A 158 14.13 -11.28 -30.32
C ASN A 158 14.68 -12.70 -30.18
N SER A 159 15.47 -13.15 -31.17
CA SER A 159 16.15 -14.45 -31.15
C SER A 159 17.65 -14.30 -30.95
#